data_AF-A0A2E7S7Y6-F1
#
_entry.id   AF-A0A2E7S7Y6-F1
#
_cell.length_a   1.000
_cell.length_b   1.000
_cell.length_c   1.000
_cell.angle_alpha   90.00
_cell.angle_beta   90.00
_cell.angle_gamma   90.00
#
_symmetry.space_group_name_H-M   'P 1'
#
loop_
_entity.id
_entity.type
_entity.pdbx_description
1 polymer ?
#
loop_
_entity_poly.entity_id
_entity_poly.type
_entity_poly.pdbx_seq_one_letter_code
_entity_poly.pdbx_strand_id
1 'polypeptide(L)'
;MPLDLGRTVLQIDEAAESISRDADDRQTRLTKLLEGAQGVSNDEAITKSQNSLDRPYMAAQITEELIGSRLPKEYNGNWSTLSVDGSHIDVDRHLPVPCYLINMGGCIISYGDTPYADFFNEPTLATTREDLYLSDPGNANNEELISGPLLGILRSVQEIEYLVEKIQDCPENQPLLALVDGTLVLWGLSGQGYRPFVRNTILGERFFPALEKLRMLAQTRTITVAAYVSLPRTTEVANAIRCSLCPFESDLCQESCSHHRARRDPCAQTNGFMDRELFQEVLEPYSRSPIYKTNPAAAQEYYGEHQVYFYYLHSGNEIARVEIPQWVASNKDLLELGHSLIVEQCKKGQGYPVAISESHEQAVINGSDRQIFHNMVQEALQRQGISSYTSEKERSKSRPWL
;
A
#
# COMPACT_ATOMS: atom_id res chain seq x y z
N MET A 1 28.91 16.33 -11.96
CA MET A 1 29.74 15.13 -12.14
C MET A 1 28.81 13.93 -12.18
N PRO A 2 28.92 13.06 -13.19
CA PRO A 2 28.16 11.81 -13.22
C PRO A 2 28.66 10.85 -12.13
N LEU A 3 27.80 9.89 -11.75
CA LEU A 3 28.13 8.79 -10.85
C LEU A 3 29.25 7.92 -11.43
N ASP A 4 30.26 7.57 -10.63
CA ASP A 4 31.36 6.68 -11.03
C ASP A 4 30.97 5.21 -10.80
N LEU A 5 30.38 4.60 -11.83
CA LEU A 5 29.94 3.21 -11.78
C LEU A 5 31.10 2.21 -11.63
N GLY A 6 32.32 2.56 -12.05
CA GLY A 6 33.49 1.67 -11.91
C GLY A 6 33.83 1.42 -10.45
N ARG A 7 33.79 2.46 -9.62
CA ARG A 7 33.98 2.34 -8.16
C ARG A 7 32.83 1.64 -7.46
N THR A 8 31.60 1.79 -7.96
CA THR A 8 30.42 1.15 -7.37
C THR A 8 30.39 -0.35 -7.65
N VAL A 9 30.77 -0.80 -8.85
CA VAL A 9 30.78 -2.23 -9.21
C VAL A 9 31.65 -3.06 -8.26
N LEU A 10 32.85 -2.59 -7.93
CA LEU A 10 33.73 -3.31 -6.99
C LEU A 10 33.09 -3.50 -5.60
N GLN A 11 32.38 -2.49 -5.10
CA GLN A 11 31.67 -2.58 -3.82
C GLN A 11 30.47 -3.53 -3.88
N ILE A 12 29.81 -3.62 -5.05
CA ILE A 12 28.70 -4.55 -5.27
C ILE A 12 29.21 -6.00 -5.25
N ASP A 13 30.33 -6.27 -5.92
CA ASP A 13 30.93 -7.61 -5.97
C ASP A 13 31.36 -8.09 -4.57
N GLU A 14 32.06 -7.22 -3.81
CA GLU A 14 32.44 -7.50 -2.42
C GLU A 14 31.21 -7.79 -1.53
N ALA A 15 30.14 -7.02 -1.69
CA ALA A 15 28.89 -7.23 -0.95
C ALA A 15 28.22 -8.56 -1.34
N ALA A 16 28.19 -8.91 -2.62
CA ALA A 16 27.59 -10.15 -3.11
C ALA A 16 28.30 -11.39 -2.56
N GLU A 17 29.64 -11.38 -2.50
CA GLU A 17 30.43 -12.47 -1.90
C GLU A 17 30.19 -12.61 -0.39
N SER A 18 29.98 -11.51 0.32
CA SER A 18 29.62 -11.55 1.74
C SER A 18 28.23 -12.14 1.95
N ILE A 19 27.25 -11.69 1.16
CA ILE A 19 25.86 -12.15 1.25
C ILE A 19 25.76 -13.65 0.93
N SER A 20 26.49 -14.12 -0.09
CA SER A 20 26.49 -15.54 -0.47
C SER A 20 27.04 -16.45 0.63
N ARG A 21 28.02 -16.00 1.42
CA ARG A 21 28.60 -16.80 2.51
C ARG A 21 27.64 -16.98 3.68
N ASP A 22 26.75 -16.02 3.91
CA ASP A 22 25.79 -16.05 5.02
C ASP A 22 24.47 -16.76 4.65
N ALA A 23 24.30 -17.20 3.40
CA ALA A 23 23.05 -17.76 2.89
C ALA A 23 22.65 -19.08 3.56
N ASP A 24 23.59 -20.02 3.74
CA ASP A 24 23.30 -21.34 4.33
C ASP A 24 22.92 -21.25 5.82
N ASP A 25 23.59 -20.37 6.58
CA ASP A 25 23.23 -20.08 7.97
C ASP A 25 21.85 -19.42 8.05
N ARG A 26 21.58 -18.47 7.14
CA ARG A 26 20.28 -17.81 7.05
C ARG A 26 19.16 -18.80 6.77
N GLN A 27 19.33 -19.73 5.83
CA GLN A 27 18.31 -20.75 5.53
C GLN A 27 18.06 -21.65 6.73
N THR A 28 19.12 -22.12 7.39
CA THR A 28 19.01 -22.96 8.60
C THR A 28 18.24 -22.25 9.72
N ARG A 29 18.47 -20.95 9.90
CA ARG A 29 17.75 -20.12 10.88
C ARG A 29 16.29 -19.93 10.51
N LEU A 30 15.98 -19.77 9.22
CA LEU A 30 14.61 -19.64 8.72
C LEU A 30 13.81 -20.92 8.96
N THR A 31 14.37 -22.08 8.63
CA THR A 31 13.73 -23.38 8.89
C THR A 31 13.41 -23.57 10.37
N LYS A 32 14.39 -23.31 11.27
CA LYS A 32 14.16 -23.41 12.73
C LYS A 32 13.08 -22.45 13.23
N LEU A 33 13.02 -21.24 12.67
CA LEU A 33 12.00 -20.26 13.02
C LEU A 33 10.59 -20.75 12.63
N LEU A 34 10.46 -21.31 11.42
CA LEU A 34 9.19 -21.84 10.92
C LEU A 34 8.76 -23.10 11.70
N GLU A 35 9.68 -24.00 12.03
CA GLU A 35 9.41 -25.15 12.91
C GLU A 35 8.92 -24.69 14.30
N GLY A 36 9.58 -23.68 14.87
CA GLY A 36 9.16 -23.08 16.14
C GLY A 36 7.75 -22.50 16.04
N ALA A 37 7.44 -21.77 14.97
CA ALA A 37 6.13 -21.18 14.73
C ALA A 37 5.03 -22.22 14.55
N GLN A 38 5.30 -23.34 13.85
CA GLN A 38 4.36 -24.46 13.71
C GLN A 38 4.08 -25.18 15.04
N GLY A 39 5.02 -25.12 15.99
CA GLY A 39 4.84 -25.67 17.33
C GLY A 39 3.96 -24.83 18.26
N VAL A 40 3.64 -23.58 17.89
CA VAL A 40 2.78 -22.70 18.68
C VAL A 40 1.31 -23.03 18.42
N SER A 41 0.52 -23.21 19.49
CA SER A 41 -0.93 -23.39 19.34
C SER A 41 -1.63 -22.11 18.86
N ASN A 42 -2.68 -22.25 18.06
CA ASN A 42 -3.43 -21.09 17.56
C ASN A 42 -3.97 -20.20 18.68
N ASP A 43 -4.50 -20.79 19.75
CA ASP A 43 -5.01 -20.03 20.91
C ASP A 43 -3.91 -19.20 21.59
N GLU A 44 -2.71 -19.75 21.71
CA GLU A 44 -1.55 -19.04 22.26
C GLU A 44 -1.12 -17.89 21.35
N ALA A 45 -1.07 -18.11 20.03
CA ALA A 45 -0.72 -17.08 19.06
C ALA A 45 -1.74 -15.93 19.04
N ILE A 46 -3.04 -16.25 19.08
CA ILE A 46 -4.13 -15.27 19.18
C ILE A 46 -3.99 -14.46 20.48
N THR A 47 -3.82 -15.13 21.62
CA THR A 47 -3.70 -14.45 22.92
C THR A 47 -2.46 -13.56 22.99
N LYS A 48 -1.30 -14.07 22.59
CA LYS A 48 -0.03 -13.33 22.67
C LYS A 48 0.06 -12.18 21.67
N SER A 49 -0.65 -12.23 20.55
CA SER A 49 -0.63 -11.15 19.54
C SER A 49 -1.57 -9.97 19.86
N GLN A 50 -2.53 -10.13 20.78
CA GLN A 50 -3.45 -9.07 21.19
C GLN A 50 -2.79 -7.96 22.04
N ASN A 51 -1.79 -8.29 22.86
CA ASN A 51 -1.13 -7.35 23.78
C ASN A 51 0.11 -6.69 23.15
N SER A 52 -0.10 -5.70 22.28
CA SER A 52 0.99 -5.01 21.54
C SER A 52 1.53 -3.76 22.21
N LEU A 53 0.73 -3.07 23.05
CA LEU A 53 1.08 -1.75 23.58
C LEU A 53 2.36 -1.76 24.42
N ASP A 54 2.66 -2.89 25.07
CA ASP A 54 3.83 -3.03 25.94
C ASP A 54 5.11 -3.36 25.16
N ARG A 55 5.05 -3.50 23.82
CA ARG A 55 6.17 -3.96 23.00
C ARG A 55 6.75 -2.82 22.14
N PRO A 56 8.08 -2.76 21.96
CA PRO A 56 8.74 -1.74 21.15
C PRO A 56 8.70 -2.04 19.64
N TYR A 57 7.83 -2.95 19.21
CA TYR A 57 7.72 -3.41 17.82
C TYR A 57 6.26 -3.70 17.47
N MET A 58 5.92 -3.54 16.20
CA MET A 58 4.58 -3.83 15.68
C MET A 58 4.50 -5.30 15.30
N ALA A 59 3.53 -6.02 15.87
CA ALA A 59 3.21 -7.40 15.54
C ALA A 59 1.81 -7.47 14.96
N ALA A 60 1.63 -8.32 13.94
CA ALA A 60 0.33 -8.65 13.40
C ALA A 60 -0.54 -9.28 14.50
N GLN A 61 -1.82 -8.91 14.56
CA GLN A 61 -2.79 -9.60 15.38
C GLN A 61 -3.25 -10.86 14.64
N ILE A 62 -3.09 -12.02 15.28
CA ILE A 62 -3.48 -13.32 14.74
C ILE A 62 -4.97 -13.51 14.97
N THR A 63 -5.68 -13.97 13.94
CA THR A 63 -7.14 -14.14 13.96
C THR A 63 -7.57 -15.59 13.93
N GLU A 64 -6.83 -16.44 13.21
CA GLU A 64 -7.12 -17.87 13.05
C GLU A 64 -5.89 -18.75 13.31
N GLU A 65 -4.79 -18.50 12.59
CA GLU A 65 -3.62 -19.36 12.52
C GLU A 65 -2.37 -18.49 12.34
N LEU A 66 -1.27 -18.86 13.00
CA LEU A 66 -0.03 -18.09 12.96
C LEU A 66 0.65 -18.17 11.58
N ILE A 67 0.80 -19.39 11.05
CA ILE A 67 1.37 -19.68 9.73
C ILE A 67 0.53 -20.77 9.09
N GLY A 68 0.19 -20.60 7.81
CA GLY A 68 -0.51 -21.62 7.04
C GLY A 68 -0.48 -21.31 5.55
N SER A 69 -1.05 -22.21 4.76
CA SER A 69 -1.25 -22.04 3.32
C SER A 69 -2.69 -22.42 2.95
N ARG A 70 -3.27 -21.67 2.01
CA ARG A 70 -4.60 -21.89 1.44
C ARG A 70 -4.52 -21.73 -0.07
N LEU A 71 -4.87 -22.78 -0.81
CA LEU A 71 -4.94 -22.72 -2.28
C LEU A 71 -6.16 -21.91 -2.75
N PRO A 72 -6.06 -21.21 -3.90
CA PRO A 72 -7.19 -20.50 -4.47
C PRO A 72 -8.24 -21.50 -4.96
N LYS A 73 -9.50 -21.08 -4.97
CA LYS A 73 -10.55 -21.85 -5.63
C LYS A 73 -10.51 -21.57 -7.12
N GLU A 74 -10.75 -22.59 -7.95
CA GLU A 74 -10.94 -22.33 -9.38
C GLU A 74 -12.21 -21.52 -9.60
N TYR A 75 -12.10 -20.44 -10.37
CA TYR A 75 -13.23 -19.60 -10.78
C TYR A 75 -13.30 -19.53 -12.30
N ASN A 76 -14.37 -20.09 -12.86
CA ASN A 76 -14.59 -20.21 -14.31
C ASN A 76 -15.76 -19.36 -14.83
N GLY A 77 -16.35 -18.50 -13.99
CA GLY A 77 -17.46 -17.63 -14.39
C GLY A 77 -17.00 -16.34 -15.06
N ASN A 78 -17.96 -15.56 -15.56
CA ASN A 78 -17.72 -14.18 -16.00
C ASN A 78 -17.37 -13.31 -14.78
N TRP A 79 -16.49 -12.34 -14.94
CA TRP A 79 -16.10 -11.40 -13.89
C TRP A 79 -15.45 -10.15 -14.46
N SER A 80 -15.45 -9.08 -13.67
CA SER A 80 -14.78 -7.83 -13.99
C SER A 80 -13.72 -7.51 -12.95
N THR A 81 -12.73 -6.75 -13.36
CA THR A 81 -11.83 -6.03 -12.46
C THR A 81 -11.90 -4.55 -12.78
N LEU A 82 -11.88 -3.72 -11.74
CA LEU A 82 -11.74 -2.27 -11.81
C LEU A 82 -10.49 -1.93 -11.00
N SER A 83 -9.59 -1.14 -11.57
CA SER A 83 -8.45 -0.62 -10.82
C SER A 83 -8.21 0.86 -11.09
N VAL A 84 -7.80 1.57 -10.04
CA VAL A 84 -7.47 2.99 -10.08
C VAL A 84 -6.07 3.18 -9.50
N ASP A 85 -5.26 3.99 -10.16
CA ASP A 85 -3.98 4.49 -9.65
C ASP A 85 -3.94 6.03 -9.83
N GLY A 86 -3.08 6.67 -9.05
CA GLY A 86 -2.93 8.11 -9.05
C GLY A 86 -1.46 8.52 -9.18
N SER A 87 -1.21 9.57 -9.94
CA SER A 87 0.05 10.32 -9.85
C SER A 87 -0.19 11.81 -9.69
N HIS A 88 0.85 12.56 -9.31
CA HIS A 88 0.70 13.99 -9.08
C HIS A 88 1.95 14.82 -9.43
N ILE A 89 1.71 16.10 -9.69
CA ILE A 89 2.69 17.18 -9.66
C ILE A 89 2.43 17.97 -8.39
N ASP A 90 3.42 18.00 -7.51
CA ASP A 90 3.33 18.69 -6.23
C ASP A 90 3.38 20.22 -6.40
N VAL A 91 3.05 20.94 -5.33
CA VAL A 91 3.13 22.40 -5.30
C VAL A 91 4.57 22.84 -5.53
N ASP A 92 4.85 23.36 -6.73
CA ASP A 92 6.18 23.82 -7.09
C ASP A 92 6.37 25.31 -6.80
N ARG A 93 7.40 25.61 -6.00
CA ARG A 93 7.87 26.97 -5.72
C ARG A 93 8.44 27.69 -6.95
N HIS A 94 8.75 26.95 -8.02
CA HIS A 94 9.26 27.48 -9.27
C HIS A 94 8.15 27.90 -10.24
N LEU A 95 6.90 27.50 -9.97
CA LEU A 95 5.76 28.03 -10.69
C LEU A 95 5.38 29.42 -10.14
N PRO A 96 4.98 30.35 -11.03
CA PRO A 96 4.57 31.71 -10.63
C PRO A 96 3.26 31.74 -9.83
N VAL A 97 2.48 30.66 -9.85
CA VAL A 97 1.27 30.47 -9.05
C VAL A 97 1.36 29.14 -8.31
N PRO A 98 0.95 29.07 -7.03
CA PRO A 98 0.88 27.80 -6.32
C PRO A 98 -0.25 26.97 -6.93
N CYS A 99 0.07 25.76 -7.38
CA CYS A 99 -0.89 24.78 -7.84
C CYS A 99 -0.30 23.38 -7.70
N TYR A 100 -1.17 22.37 -7.58
CA TYR A 100 -0.79 20.97 -7.76
C TYR A 100 -1.73 20.33 -8.78
N LEU A 101 -1.27 19.27 -9.42
CA LEU A 101 -2.06 18.47 -10.36
C LEU A 101 -2.13 17.05 -9.82
N ILE A 102 -3.32 16.48 -9.75
CA ILE A 102 -3.51 15.04 -9.51
C ILE A 102 -4.08 14.44 -10.80
N ASN A 103 -3.45 13.38 -11.32
CA ASN A 103 -3.95 12.61 -12.43
C ASN A 103 -4.42 11.24 -11.94
N MET A 104 -5.72 10.97 -12.09
CA MET A 104 -6.30 9.66 -11.82
C MET A 104 -6.35 8.85 -13.10
N GLY A 105 -5.78 7.66 -13.08
CA GLY A 105 -5.80 6.74 -14.20
C GLY A 105 -6.40 5.41 -13.79
N GLY A 106 -7.06 4.73 -14.72
CA GLY A 106 -7.62 3.42 -14.38
C GLY A 106 -8.16 2.64 -15.56
N CYS A 107 -8.64 1.44 -15.25
CA CYS A 107 -9.22 0.54 -16.22
C CYS A 107 -10.34 -0.32 -15.64
N ILE A 108 -11.28 -0.69 -16.50
CA ILE A 108 -12.29 -1.72 -16.27
C ILE A 108 -12.00 -2.84 -17.27
N ILE A 109 -11.75 -4.05 -16.79
CA ILE A 109 -11.50 -5.21 -17.65
C ILE A 109 -12.50 -6.30 -17.30
N SER A 110 -13.26 -6.76 -18.29
CA SER A 110 -14.20 -7.87 -18.15
C SER A 110 -13.69 -9.12 -18.84
N TYR A 111 -13.82 -10.25 -18.15
CA TYR A 111 -13.40 -11.58 -18.57
C TYR A 111 -14.60 -12.50 -18.67
N GLY A 112 -14.47 -13.51 -19.53
CA GLY A 112 -15.50 -14.53 -19.76
C GLY A 112 -16.09 -14.44 -21.17
N ASP A 113 -17.40 -14.62 -21.28
CA ASP A 113 -18.09 -14.76 -22.57
C ASP A 113 -18.11 -13.47 -23.42
N THR A 114 -18.15 -12.31 -22.77
CA THR A 114 -18.18 -10.99 -23.41
C THR A 114 -17.02 -10.14 -22.90
N PRO A 115 -15.78 -10.41 -23.35
CA PRO A 115 -14.62 -9.67 -22.88
C PRO A 115 -14.62 -8.25 -23.44
N TYR A 116 -14.26 -7.28 -22.59
CA TYR A 116 -14.00 -5.90 -23.00
C TYR A 116 -13.03 -5.24 -22.02
N ALA A 117 -12.41 -4.16 -22.47
CA ALA A 117 -11.61 -3.28 -21.62
C ALA A 117 -11.95 -1.82 -21.93
N ASP A 118 -12.03 -1.01 -20.88
CA ASP A 118 -12.18 0.44 -20.95
C ASP A 118 -11.14 1.11 -20.05
N PHE A 119 -10.60 2.23 -20.48
CA PHE A 119 -9.49 2.92 -19.83
C PHE A 119 -9.81 4.40 -19.69
N PHE A 120 -9.38 5.01 -18.59
CA PHE A 120 -9.62 6.42 -18.32
C PHE A 120 -8.39 7.11 -17.72
N ASN A 121 -8.29 8.40 -17.99
CA ASN A 121 -7.27 9.32 -17.48
C ASN A 121 -7.96 10.67 -17.23
N GLU A 122 -7.97 11.10 -15.97
CA GLU A 122 -8.74 12.25 -15.50
C GLU A 122 -7.86 13.16 -14.63
N PRO A 123 -7.21 14.18 -15.23
CA PRO A 123 -6.38 15.13 -14.51
C PRO A 123 -7.22 16.25 -13.87
N THR A 124 -6.95 16.54 -12.60
CA THR A 124 -7.58 17.62 -11.82
C THR A 124 -6.52 18.60 -11.32
N LEU A 125 -6.68 19.88 -11.68
CA LEU A 125 -5.79 20.98 -11.31
C LEU A 125 -6.37 21.76 -10.12
N ALA A 126 -5.61 21.80 -9.01
CA ALA A 126 -5.93 22.57 -7.82
C ALA A 126 -5.22 23.93 -7.85
N THR A 127 -5.97 25.03 -7.72
CA THR A 127 -5.40 26.40 -7.79
C THR A 127 -5.99 27.35 -6.76
N THR A 128 -7.16 27.05 -6.20
CA THR A 128 -7.81 27.91 -5.21
C THR A 128 -7.22 27.69 -3.83
N ARG A 129 -7.47 28.61 -2.90
CA ARG A 129 -6.98 28.45 -1.52
C ARG A 129 -7.63 27.22 -0.87
N GLU A 130 -8.90 26.99 -1.18
CA GLU A 130 -9.69 25.86 -0.70
C GLU A 130 -9.15 24.52 -1.23
N ASP A 131 -8.58 24.49 -2.44
CA ASP A 131 -7.93 23.29 -2.97
C ASP A 131 -6.54 23.04 -2.37
N LEU A 132 -5.83 24.11 -2.03
CA LEU A 132 -4.43 24.09 -1.61
C LEU A 132 -4.24 23.90 -0.11
N TYR A 133 -5.26 24.18 0.70
CA TYR A 133 -5.16 24.15 2.15
C TYR A 133 -6.30 23.35 2.77
N LEU A 134 -5.98 22.52 3.76
CA LEU A 134 -6.97 22.00 4.69
C LEU A 134 -7.13 23.01 5.83
N SER A 135 -8.35 23.51 6.03
CA SER A 135 -8.66 24.45 7.11
C SER A 135 -9.33 23.74 8.28
N ASP A 136 -8.99 24.13 9.50
CA ASP A 136 -9.65 23.66 10.72
C ASP A 136 -11.06 24.28 10.84
N PRO A 137 -12.14 23.47 10.88
CA PRO A 137 -13.51 23.97 11.02
C PRO A 137 -13.73 24.76 12.32
N GLY A 138 -12.96 24.48 13.38
CA GLY A 138 -13.05 25.15 14.67
C GLY A 138 -12.26 26.46 14.76
N ASN A 139 -11.29 26.68 13.86
CA ASN A 139 -10.49 27.90 13.81
C ASN A 139 -9.84 28.08 12.43
N ALA A 140 -10.44 28.89 11.57
CA ALA A 140 -9.97 29.12 10.21
C ALA A 140 -8.53 29.70 10.10
N ASN A 141 -7.91 30.16 11.18
CA ASN A 141 -6.50 30.54 11.18
C ASN A 141 -5.54 29.34 11.22
N ASN A 142 -6.05 28.14 11.53
CA ASN A 142 -5.30 26.90 11.43
C ASN A 142 -5.52 26.32 10.04
N GLU A 143 -4.46 26.31 9.24
CA GLU A 143 -4.46 25.70 7.91
C GLU A 143 -3.23 24.80 7.77
N GLU A 144 -3.38 23.75 6.97
CA GLU A 144 -2.28 22.88 6.55
C GLU A 144 -2.16 22.91 5.03
N LEU A 145 -0.98 23.24 4.52
CA LEU A 145 -0.73 23.25 3.07
C LEU A 145 -0.70 21.82 2.54
N ILE A 146 -1.50 21.56 1.51
CA ILE A 146 -1.49 20.30 0.77
C ILE A 146 -0.25 20.25 -0.11
N SER A 147 0.79 19.57 0.38
CA SER A 147 2.04 19.35 -0.35
C SER A 147 2.78 18.10 0.16
N GLY A 148 3.71 17.59 -0.64
CA GLY A 148 4.58 16.49 -0.27
C GLY A 148 3.82 15.25 0.22
N PRO A 149 4.15 14.70 1.41
CA PRO A 149 3.46 13.52 1.93
C PRO A 149 1.94 13.69 2.07
N LEU A 150 1.45 14.90 2.40
CA LEU A 150 0.01 15.14 2.58
C LEU A 150 -0.74 15.05 1.24
N LEU A 151 -0.15 15.57 0.16
CA LEU A 151 -0.71 15.44 -1.18
C LEU A 151 -0.73 13.98 -1.63
N GLY A 152 0.31 13.21 -1.31
CA GLY A 152 0.34 11.76 -1.56
C GLY A 152 -0.78 11.01 -0.83
N ILE A 153 -1.06 11.36 0.43
CA ILE A 153 -2.17 10.77 1.20
C ILE A 153 -3.52 11.13 0.57
N LEU A 154 -3.72 12.41 0.21
CA LEU A 154 -4.96 12.86 -0.43
C LEU A 154 -5.20 12.18 -1.77
N ARG A 155 -4.15 11.95 -2.55
CA ARG A 155 -4.21 11.18 -3.79
C ARG A 155 -4.70 9.76 -3.52
N SER A 156 -4.14 9.07 -2.53
CA SER A 156 -4.60 7.70 -2.19
C SER A 156 -6.04 7.65 -1.68
N VAL A 157 -6.54 8.71 -1.05
CA VAL A 157 -7.98 8.81 -0.74
C VAL A 157 -8.81 8.99 -2.00
N GLN A 158 -8.35 9.83 -2.95
CA GLN A 158 -9.02 10.01 -4.24
C GLN A 158 -9.05 8.74 -5.08
N GLU A 159 -8.01 7.90 -5.04
CA GLU A 159 -7.99 6.59 -5.70
C GLU A 159 -9.19 5.73 -5.25
N ILE A 160 -9.52 5.72 -3.95
CA ILE A 160 -10.70 4.99 -3.43
C ILE A 160 -12.02 5.67 -3.81
N GLU A 161 -12.08 7.00 -3.75
CA GLU A 161 -13.28 7.76 -4.16
C GLU A 161 -13.61 7.53 -5.64
N TYR A 162 -12.60 7.55 -6.52
CA TYR A 162 -12.75 7.21 -7.94
C TYR A 162 -13.15 5.76 -8.15
N LEU A 163 -12.62 4.83 -7.34
CA LEU A 163 -13.05 3.45 -7.40
C LEU A 163 -14.55 3.33 -7.11
N VAL A 164 -15.06 4.04 -6.09
CA VAL A 164 -16.50 4.11 -5.78
C VAL A 164 -17.30 4.65 -6.97
N GLU A 165 -16.81 5.72 -7.60
CA GLU A 165 -17.47 6.34 -8.76
C GLU A 165 -17.54 5.37 -9.94
N LYS A 166 -16.42 4.76 -10.34
CA LYS A 166 -16.32 3.93 -11.54
C LYS A 166 -16.96 2.55 -11.43
N ILE A 167 -17.39 2.12 -10.22
CA ILE A 167 -18.17 0.88 -10.06
C ILE A 167 -19.47 0.93 -10.87
N GLN A 168 -20.09 2.12 -11.03
CA GLN A 168 -21.35 2.26 -11.79
C GLN A 168 -21.17 1.96 -13.28
N ASP A 169 -19.96 2.10 -13.81
CA ASP A 169 -19.62 1.83 -15.20
C ASP A 169 -19.31 0.34 -15.44
N CYS A 170 -19.24 -0.47 -14.36
CA CYS A 170 -18.93 -1.89 -14.42
C CYS A 170 -20.19 -2.76 -14.59
N PRO A 171 -20.13 -3.92 -15.27
CA PRO A 171 -21.32 -4.72 -15.60
C PRO A 171 -21.98 -5.35 -14.37
N GLU A 172 -23.23 -5.02 -14.06
CA GLU A 172 -23.90 -5.38 -12.80
C GLU A 172 -24.05 -6.89 -12.55
N ASN A 173 -24.15 -7.70 -13.60
CA ASN A 173 -24.53 -9.12 -13.53
C ASN A 173 -23.36 -10.09 -13.30
N GLN A 174 -22.18 -9.58 -12.96
CA GLN A 174 -21.02 -10.41 -12.67
C GLN A 174 -20.19 -9.88 -11.51
N PRO A 175 -19.44 -10.76 -10.82
CA PRO A 175 -18.59 -10.33 -9.72
C PRO A 175 -17.53 -9.32 -10.18
N LEU A 176 -17.23 -8.38 -9.28
CA LEU A 176 -16.25 -7.32 -9.50
C LEU A 176 -15.12 -7.42 -8.47
N LEU A 177 -13.90 -7.48 -8.98
CA LEU A 177 -12.68 -7.26 -8.19
C LEU A 177 -12.29 -5.78 -8.30
N ALA A 178 -12.33 -5.08 -7.18
CA ALA A 178 -11.89 -3.69 -7.06
C ALA A 178 -10.46 -3.65 -6.51
N LEU A 179 -9.51 -3.16 -7.30
CA LEU A 179 -8.08 -3.17 -6.97
C LEU A 179 -7.46 -1.78 -6.88
N VAL A 180 -6.57 -1.63 -5.91
CA VAL A 180 -5.76 -0.43 -5.70
C VAL A 180 -4.30 -0.85 -5.57
N ASP A 181 -3.38 -0.06 -6.13
CA ASP A 181 -1.94 -0.27 -5.91
C ASP A 181 -1.51 0.28 -4.56
N GLY A 182 -0.76 -0.50 -3.79
CA GLY A 182 -0.28 -0.09 -2.48
C GLY A 182 -1.20 -0.50 -1.32
N THR A 183 -1.45 0.42 -0.39
CA THR A 183 -1.97 0.09 0.96
C THR A 183 -3.27 0.81 1.27
N LEU A 184 -4.19 0.10 1.93
CA LEU A 184 -5.41 0.70 2.51
C LEU A 184 -5.14 1.35 3.87
N VAL A 185 -3.94 1.17 4.43
CA VAL A 185 -3.53 1.80 5.68
C VAL A 185 -2.77 3.09 5.36
N LEU A 186 -3.37 4.23 5.66
CA LEU A 186 -2.75 5.56 5.47
C LEU A 186 -1.71 5.84 6.57
N TRP A 187 -0.57 5.12 6.53
CA TRP A 187 0.51 5.17 7.53
C TRP A 187 1.01 6.58 7.84
N GLY A 188 0.99 7.50 6.87
CA GLY A 188 1.41 8.89 7.07
C GLY A 188 0.52 9.66 8.06
N LEU A 189 -0.70 9.19 8.31
CA LEU A 189 -1.61 9.75 9.31
C LEU A 189 -1.52 9.06 10.67
N SER A 190 -0.78 7.97 10.79
CA SER A 190 -0.57 7.28 12.06
C SER A 190 0.28 8.14 13.01
N GLY A 191 -0.01 8.08 14.31
CA GLY A 191 0.68 8.85 15.33
C GLY A 191 0.36 10.36 15.32
N GLN A 192 1.28 11.16 15.84
CA GLN A 192 1.10 12.60 16.14
C GLN A 192 1.63 13.52 15.02
N GLY A 193 1.95 12.99 13.83
CA GLY A 193 2.61 13.75 12.76
C GLY A 193 1.76 14.86 12.15
N TYR A 194 0.44 14.69 12.13
CA TYR A 194 -0.52 15.69 11.66
C TYR A 194 -1.42 16.18 12.78
N ARG A 195 -1.97 17.40 12.62
CA ARG A 195 -2.93 17.96 13.55
C ARG A 195 -4.26 17.19 13.48
N PRO A 196 -5.07 17.13 14.57
CA PRO A 196 -6.30 16.35 14.60
C PRO A 196 -7.30 16.68 13.48
N PHE A 197 -7.44 17.96 13.10
CA PHE A 197 -8.38 18.35 12.05
C PHE A 197 -8.00 17.77 10.68
N VAL A 198 -6.69 17.70 10.35
CA VAL A 198 -6.20 17.08 9.10
C VAL A 198 -6.62 15.62 9.05
N ARG A 199 -6.42 14.89 10.14
CA ARG A 199 -6.86 13.49 10.23
C ARG A 199 -8.38 13.37 10.09
N ASN A 200 -9.16 14.23 10.75
CA ASN A 200 -10.61 14.20 10.68
C ASN A 200 -11.11 14.44 9.25
N THR A 201 -10.58 15.45 8.56
CA THR A 201 -10.95 15.77 7.18
C THR A 201 -10.57 14.65 6.21
N ILE A 202 -9.37 14.06 6.34
CA ILE A 202 -8.95 13.01 5.42
C ILE A 202 -9.64 11.67 5.72
N LEU A 203 -9.66 11.25 6.97
CA LEU A 203 -10.22 9.95 7.35
C LEU A 203 -11.74 10.01 7.47
N GLY A 204 -12.26 10.89 8.33
CA GLY A 204 -13.67 10.94 8.70
C GLY A 204 -14.57 11.50 7.62
N GLU A 205 -14.13 12.51 6.88
CA GLU A 205 -14.97 13.19 5.87
C GLU A 205 -14.80 12.62 4.46
N ARG A 206 -13.75 11.83 4.19
CA ARG A 206 -13.43 11.33 2.85
C ARG A 206 -13.19 9.83 2.78
N PHE A 207 -12.11 9.33 3.39
CA PHE A 207 -11.69 7.94 3.24
C PHE A 207 -12.70 6.93 3.80
N PHE A 208 -13.18 7.12 5.03
CA PHE A 208 -14.17 6.23 5.64
C PHE A 208 -15.52 6.27 4.92
N PRO A 209 -16.08 7.44 4.53
CA PRO A 209 -17.24 7.49 3.66
C PRO A 209 -17.07 6.73 2.34
N ALA A 210 -15.89 6.77 1.71
CA ALA A 210 -15.63 6.02 0.49
C ALA A 210 -15.64 4.50 0.75
N LEU A 211 -14.94 4.03 1.80
CA LEU A 211 -14.98 2.62 2.20
C LEU A 211 -16.39 2.15 2.57
N GLU A 212 -17.17 3.00 3.24
CA GLU A 212 -18.55 2.68 3.61
C GLU A 212 -19.44 2.55 2.38
N LYS A 213 -19.28 3.42 1.37
CA LYS A 213 -19.97 3.28 0.09
C LYS A 213 -19.61 1.96 -0.60
N LEU A 214 -18.33 1.56 -0.63
CA LEU A 214 -17.92 0.25 -1.15
C LEU A 214 -18.58 -0.91 -0.39
N ARG A 215 -18.61 -0.83 0.94
CA ARG A 215 -19.26 -1.83 1.79
C ARG A 215 -20.76 -1.95 1.50
N MET A 216 -21.44 -0.82 1.29
CA MET A 216 -22.87 -0.81 0.95
C MET A 216 -23.13 -1.37 -0.45
N LEU A 217 -22.31 -1.04 -1.44
CA LEU A 217 -22.39 -1.62 -2.79
C LEU A 217 -22.15 -3.14 -2.77
N ALA A 218 -21.22 -3.61 -1.92
CA ALA A 218 -20.94 -5.04 -1.75
C ALA A 218 -22.10 -5.83 -1.11
N GLN A 219 -23.14 -5.16 -0.57
CA GLN A 219 -24.35 -5.83 -0.07
C GLN A 219 -25.37 -6.11 -1.18
N THR A 220 -25.36 -5.34 -2.26
CA THR A 220 -26.31 -5.47 -3.38
C THR A 220 -25.71 -6.16 -4.60
N ARG A 221 -24.38 -6.15 -4.72
CA ARG A 221 -23.62 -6.79 -5.78
C ARG A 221 -22.38 -7.48 -5.22
N THR A 222 -21.94 -8.56 -5.85
CA THR A 222 -20.71 -9.26 -5.46
C THR A 222 -19.49 -8.42 -5.82
N ILE A 223 -18.99 -7.64 -4.86
CA ILE A 223 -17.79 -6.81 -4.99
C ILE A 223 -16.79 -7.22 -3.92
N THR A 224 -15.58 -7.56 -4.34
CA THR A 224 -14.45 -7.81 -3.44
C THR A 224 -13.41 -6.73 -3.66
N VAL A 225 -12.97 -6.10 -2.56
CA VAL A 225 -12.05 -4.95 -2.58
C VAL A 225 -10.72 -5.40 -2.00
N ALA A 226 -9.63 -5.08 -2.69
CA ALA A 226 -8.28 -5.35 -2.21
C ALA A 226 -7.30 -4.28 -2.66
N ALA A 227 -6.29 -4.01 -1.82
CA ALA A 227 -5.09 -3.32 -2.25
C ALA A 227 -3.92 -4.32 -2.33
N TYR A 228 -3.05 -4.14 -3.32
CA TYR A 228 -1.96 -5.06 -3.61
C TYR A 228 -0.62 -4.35 -3.38
N VAL A 229 0.22 -4.92 -2.51
CA VAL A 229 1.58 -4.44 -2.25
C VAL A 229 2.58 -5.48 -2.76
N SER A 230 3.28 -5.15 -3.85
CA SER A 230 4.39 -5.96 -4.36
C SER A 230 5.63 -5.82 -3.46
N LEU A 231 6.42 -6.91 -3.34
CA LEU A 231 7.66 -6.99 -2.57
C LEU A 231 7.62 -6.28 -1.20
N PRO A 232 6.64 -6.59 -0.33
CA PRO A 232 6.45 -5.91 0.94
C PRO A 232 7.70 -6.03 1.81
N ARG A 233 8.00 -4.98 2.57
CA ARG A 233 9.17 -4.87 3.48
C ARG A 233 8.76 -4.91 4.95
N THR A 234 7.67 -5.60 5.24
CA THR A 234 7.04 -5.72 6.56
C THR A 234 7.65 -6.86 7.37
N THR A 235 7.55 -6.75 8.69
CA THR A 235 7.97 -7.77 9.66
C THR A 235 6.87 -8.05 10.68
N GLU A 236 5.60 -7.79 10.34
CA GLU A 236 4.48 -7.86 11.29
C GLU A 236 4.22 -9.30 11.73
N VAL A 237 4.26 -10.25 10.80
CA VAL A 237 4.08 -11.67 11.12
C VAL A 237 5.34 -12.25 11.75
N ALA A 238 6.54 -11.87 11.28
CA ALA A 238 7.79 -12.22 11.95
C ALA A 238 7.79 -11.78 13.42
N ASN A 239 7.28 -10.59 13.71
CA ASN A 239 7.11 -10.08 15.06
C ASN A 239 5.97 -10.78 15.83
N ALA A 240 4.92 -11.24 15.15
CA ALA A 240 3.88 -12.08 15.77
C ALA A 240 4.43 -13.46 16.16
N ILE A 241 5.31 -14.06 15.34
CA ILE A 241 6.05 -15.28 15.70
C ILE A 241 6.98 -14.99 16.88
N ARG A 242 7.71 -13.87 16.86
CA ARG A 242 8.60 -13.46 17.97
C ARG A 242 7.86 -13.44 19.29
N CYS A 243 6.72 -12.74 19.35
CA CYS A 243 5.99 -12.64 20.60
C CYS A 243 5.36 -13.96 21.02
N SER A 244 4.95 -14.79 20.05
CA SER A 244 4.39 -16.11 20.31
C SER A 244 5.42 -17.05 20.94
N LEU A 245 6.66 -17.05 20.45
CA LEU A 245 7.77 -17.84 20.99
C LEU A 245 8.35 -17.27 22.29
N CYS A 246 8.07 -16.01 22.63
CA CYS A 246 8.64 -15.34 23.79
C CYS A 246 8.16 -15.99 25.10
N PRO A 247 9.08 -16.50 25.95
CA PRO A 247 8.73 -17.03 27.27
C PRO A 247 8.75 -15.94 28.36
N PHE A 248 9.11 -14.71 28.01
CA PHE A 248 9.27 -13.59 28.94
C PHE A 248 8.01 -12.72 28.97
N GLU A 249 7.78 -12.08 30.12
CA GLU A 249 6.74 -11.05 30.29
C GLU A 249 6.95 -9.87 29.32
N SER A 250 5.85 -9.25 28.89
CA SER A 250 5.86 -8.18 27.88
C SER A 250 6.71 -6.98 28.30
N ASP A 251 6.73 -6.62 29.58
CA ASP A 251 7.51 -5.49 30.12
C ASP A 251 9.01 -5.60 29.83
N LEU A 252 9.56 -6.82 29.80
CA LEU A 252 10.97 -7.06 29.49
C LEU A 252 11.31 -6.82 28.01
N CYS A 253 10.30 -6.72 27.13
CA CYS A 253 10.52 -6.48 25.71
C CYS A 253 11.10 -5.09 25.46
N GLN A 254 10.76 -4.07 26.26
CA GLN A 254 11.30 -2.71 26.11
C GLN A 254 12.82 -2.65 26.29
N GLU A 255 13.37 -3.51 27.16
CA GLU A 255 14.81 -3.55 27.43
C GLU A 255 15.57 -4.48 26.47
N SER A 256 14.90 -5.54 26.00
CA SER A 256 15.55 -6.66 25.30
C SER A 256 15.24 -6.75 23.80
N CYS A 257 14.26 -5.99 23.32
CA CYS A 257 13.82 -5.97 21.93
C CYS A 257 13.72 -4.54 21.38
N SER A 258 13.74 -4.44 20.07
CA SER A 258 13.44 -3.23 19.30
C SER A 258 12.58 -3.60 18.09
N HIS A 259 12.20 -2.60 17.30
CA HIS A 259 11.47 -2.83 16.05
C HIS A 259 12.14 -3.87 15.14
N HIS A 260 13.47 -3.86 15.06
CA HIS A 260 14.23 -4.68 14.12
C HIS A 260 14.94 -5.88 14.73
N ARG A 261 15.21 -5.87 16.04
CA ARG A 261 16.06 -6.90 16.67
C ARG A 261 15.63 -7.25 18.09
N ALA A 262 15.77 -8.51 18.45
CA ALA A 262 15.78 -9.00 19.82
C ALA A 262 17.19 -9.47 20.22
N ARG A 263 17.54 -9.29 21.50
CA ARG A 263 18.87 -9.64 22.04
C ARG A 263 18.97 -11.06 22.60
N ARG A 264 17.83 -11.69 22.92
CA ARG A 264 17.76 -12.97 23.63
C ARG A 264 17.01 -14.00 22.80
N ASP A 265 17.44 -15.25 22.87
CA ASP A 265 16.68 -16.39 22.35
C ASP A 265 15.45 -16.68 23.22
N PRO A 266 14.34 -17.20 22.65
CA PRO A 266 14.16 -17.53 21.22
C PRO A 266 13.81 -16.33 20.33
N CYS A 267 13.55 -15.15 20.90
CA CYS A 267 13.12 -13.97 20.15
C CYS A 267 14.12 -13.55 19.05
N ALA A 268 15.42 -13.67 19.32
CA ALA A 268 16.49 -13.32 18.40
C ALA A 268 16.50 -14.14 17.10
N GLN A 269 15.84 -15.31 17.07
CA GLN A 269 15.73 -16.14 15.87
C GLN A 269 15.03 -15.41 14.72
N THR A 270 14.07 -14.53 15.03
CA THR A 270 13.34 -13.69 14.06
C THR A 270 14.16 -12.54 13.47
N ASN A 271 15.38 -12.30 13.97
CA ASN A 271 16.16 -11.13 13.58
C ASN A 271 16.52 -11.16 12.09
N GLY A 272 16.12 -10.10 11.39
CA GLY A 272 16.51 -9.88 10.01
C GLY A 272 15.73 -10.70 9.00
N PHE A 273 14.58 -11.28 9.35
CA PHE A 273 13.65 -11.88 8.39
C PHE A 273 12.48 -10.95 8.13
N MET A 274 12.15 -10.74 6.85
CA MET A 274 10.92 -10.09 6.43
C MET A 274 9.80 -11.12 6.27
N ASP A 275 8.56 -10.67 6.39
CA ASP A 275 7.39 -11.55 6.26
C ASP A 275 7.38 -12.25 4.89
N ARG A 276 7.78 -11.55 3.81
CA ARG A 276 7.89 -12.14 2.48
C ARG A 276 8.84 -13.33 2.40
N GLU A 277 9.90 -13.35 3.21
CA GLU A 277 10.86 -14.46 3.22
C GLU A 277 10.28 -15.65 3.96
N LEU A 278 9.51 -15.41 5.03
CA LEU A 278 8.77 -16.47 5.72
C LEU A 278 7.78 -17.15 4.78
N PHE A 279 6.99 -16.35 4.07
CA PHE A 279 5.94 -16.88 3.19
C PHE A 279 6.47 -17.40 1.86
N GLN A 280 7.69 -17.02 1.45
CA GLN A 280 8.35 -17.62 0.29
C GLN A 280 8.65 -19.10 0.51
N GLU A 281 8.93 -19.50 1.76
CA GLU A 281 9.15 -20.90 2.15
C GLU A 281 7.85 -21.65 2.46
N VAL A 282 6.83 -20.95 2.96
CA VAL A 282 5.57 -21.57 3.42
C VAL A 282 4.55 -21.75 2.31
N LEU A 283 4.46 -20.80 1.38
CA LEU A 283 3.39 -20.76 0.39
C LEU A 283 3.81 -21.43 -0.91
N GLU A 284 2.99 -22.38 -1.37
CA GLU A 284 3.03 -22.82 -2.76
C GLU A 284 2.59 -21.69 -3.71
N PRO A 285 3.03 -21.69 -4.98
CA PRO A 285 2.55 -20.74 -5.98
C PRO A 285 1.03 -20.60 -6.00
N TYR A 286 0.56 -19.36 -6.00
CA TYR A 286 -0.84 -18.93 -5.96
C TYR A 286 -1.59 -19.17 -4.65
N SER A 287 -0.98 -19.82 -3.67
CA SER A 287 -1.56 -19.95 -2.33
C SER A 287 -1.42 -18.66 -1.52
N ARG A 288 -2.31 -18.47 -0.54
CA ARG A 288 -2.26 -17.37 0.42
C ARG A 288 -2.02 -17.86 1.84
N SER A 289 -1.49 -16.98 2.68
CA SER A 289 -1.44 -17.18 4.13
C SER A 289 -2.84 -17.10 4.78
N PRO A 290 -2.95 -17.42 6.08
CA PRO A 290 -4.04 -16.97 6.93
C PRO A 290 -4.24 -15.45 6.88
N ILE A 291 -5.38 -14.99 7.38
CA ILE A 291 -5.67 -13.57 7.50
C ILE A 291 -5.12 -13.03 8.83
N TYR A 292 -4.46 -11.88 8.73
CA TYR A 292 -3.94 -11.13 9.86
C TYR A 292 -4.62 -9.77 9.93
N LYS A 293 -4.61 -9.18 11.13
CA LYS A 293 -5.05 -7.81 11.33
C LYS A 293 -3.83 -6.96 11.69
N THR A 294 -3.64 -5.85 11.00
CA THR A 294 -2.63 -4.86 11.41
C THR A 294 -3.03 -4.32 12.78
N ASN A 295 -2.05 -4.15 13.68
CA ASN A 295 -2.36 -3.71 15.02
C ASN A 295 -3.01 -2.30 15.02
N PRO A 296 -4.25 -2.15 15.53
CA PRO A 296 -4.94 -0.87 15.46
C PRO A 296 -4.19 0.23 16.22
N ALA A 297 -3.69 -0.07 17.42
CA ALA A 297 -2.98 0.93 18.23
C ALA A 297 -1.69 1.44 17.57
N ALA A 298 -1.09 0.67 16.66
CA ALA A 298 0.12 1.07 15.95
C ALA A 298 -0.16 1.86 14.66
N ALA A 299 -1.25 1.55 13.97
CA ALA A 299 -1.45 1.98 12.58
C ALA A 299 -2.86 2.45 12.22
N GLN A 300 -3.88 1.93 12.90
CA GLN A 300 -5.30 2.06 12.53
C GLN A 300 -6.20 2.45 13.71
N GLU A 301 -5.67 3.21 14.68
CA GLU A 301 -6.36 3.58 15.92
C GLU A 301 -7.69 4.28 15.63
N TYR A 302 -7.71 5.08 14.56
CA TYR A 302 -8.86 5.88 14.15
C TYR A 302 -9.81 5.17 13.19
N TYR A 303 -9.54 3.92 12.79
CA TYR A 303 -10.29 3.27 11.70
C TYR A 303 -11.66 2.73 12.13
N GLY A 304 -11.92 2.57 13.44
CA GLY A 304 -13.22 2.11 13.93
C GLY A 304 -13.63 0.78 13.30
N GLU A 305 -14.76 0.76 12.58
CA GLU A 305 -15.27 -0.42 11.85
C GLU A 305 -14.61 -0.64 10.47
N HIS A 306 -13.80 0.31 9.99
CA HIS A 306 -13.11 0.26 8.70
C HIS A 306 -11.73 -0.38 8.80
N GLN A 307 -11.51 -1.26 9.78
CA GLN A 307 -10.20 -1.90 9.97
C GLN A 307 -9.76 -2.65 8.71
N VAL A 308 -8.47 -2.59 8.41
CA VAL A 308 -7.82 -3.28 7.30
C VAL A 308 -7.14 -4.53 7.84
N TYR A 309 -7.47 -5.64 7.21
CA TYR A 309 -6.86 -6.95 7.38
C TYR A 309 -5.93 -7.20 6.20
N PHE A 310 -5.04 -8.19 6.33
CA PHE A 310 -4.14 -8.54 5.23
C PHE A 310 -3.81 -10.02 5.24
N TYR A 311 -3.35 -10.50 4.09
CA TYR A 311 -2.71 -11.81 3.95
C TYR A 311 -1.55 -11.68 2.96
N TYR A 312 -0.63 -12.64 2.98
CA TYR A 312 0.42 -12.77 1.98
C TYR A 312 -0.02 -13.72 0.88
N LEU A 313 0.28 -13.37 -0.37
CA LEU A 313 -0.04 -14.15 -1.55
C LEU A 313 1.26 -14.49 -2.29
N HIS A 314 1.46 -15.76 -2.62
CA HIS A 314 2.48 -16.14 -3.58
C HIS A 314 1.95 -15.89 -5.00
N SER A 315 2.35 -14.82 -5.67
CA SER A 315 1.80 -14.44 -6.99
C SER A 315 2.34 -15.28 -8.14
N GLY A 316 3.33 -16.13 -7.87
CA GLY A 316 3.94 -17.09 -8.79
C GLY A 316 5.46 -17.01 -8.78
N ASN A 317 6.00 -15.80 -8.65
CA ASN A 317 7.44 -15.53 -8.57
C ASN A 317 7.84 -14.73 -7.32
N GLU A 318 6.88 -14.05 -6.69
CA GLU A 318 7.11 -13.24 -5.50
C GLU A 318 6.01 -13.45 -4.46
N ILE A 319 6.31 -13.02 -3.24
CA ILE A 319 5.31 -12.84 -2.20
C ILE A 319 4.85 -11.38 -2.21
N ALA A 320 3.55 -11.18 -2.42
CA ALA A 320 2.87 -9.92 -2.26
C ALA A 320 2.09 -9.88 -0.94
N ARG A 321 1.78 -8.68 -0.47
CA ARG A 321 0.81 -8.47 0.62
C ARG A 321 -0.47 -7.94 0.01
N VAL A 322 -1.59 -8.59 0.32
CA VAL A 322 -2.91 -8.16 -0.08
C VAL A 322 -3.64 -7.63 1.15
N GLU A 323 -4.05 -6.37 1.09
CA GLU A 323 -4.82 -5.71 2.14
C GLU A 323 -6.29 -5.67 1.76
N ILE A 324 -7.16 -6.04 2.69
CA ILE A 324 -8.60 -6.13 2.48
C ILE A 324 -9.35 -5.46 3.63
N PRO A 325 -10.49 -4.81 3.36
CA PRO A 325 -11.32 -4.27 4.43
C PRO A 325 -11.94 -5.37 5.31
N GLN A 326 -12.29 -5.03 6.55
CA GLN A 326 -12.86 -5.96 7.53
C GLN A 326 -14.07 -6.74 7.00
N TRP A 327 -14.96 -6.12 6.22
CA TRP A 327 -16.15 -6.80 5.69
C TRP A 327 -15.81 -7.88 4.65
N VAL A 328 -14.71 -7.71 3.91
CA VAL A 328 -14.21 -8.73 2.98
C VAL A 328 -13.55 -9.85 3.78
N ALA A 329 -12.72 -9.51 4.77
CA ALA A 329 -12.06 -10.49 5.63
C ALA A 329 -13.05 -11.38 6.41
N SER A 330 -14.19 -10.80 6.82
CA SER A 330 -15.23 -11.50 7.59
C SER A 330 -16.17 -12.33 6.71
N ASN A 331 -16.16 -12.15 5.39
CA ASN A 331 -16.99 -12.87 4.45
C ASN A 331 -16.13 -13.88 3.66
N LYS A 332 -16.26 -15.16 4.01
CA LYS A 332 -15.48 -16.24 3.41
C LYS A 332 -15.63 -16.32 1.89
N ASP A 333 -16.84 -16.09 1.36
CA ASP A 333 -17.09 -16.18 -0.08
C ASP A 333 -16.42 -15.02 -0.84
N LEU A 334 -16.51 -13.79 -0.32
CA LEU A 334 -15.84 -12.63 -0.92
C LEU A 334 -14.30 -12.72 -0.85
N LEU A 335 -13.79 -13.26 0.25
CA LEU A 335 -12.35 -13.49 0.44
C LEU A 335 -11.82 -14.54 -0.54
N GLU A 336 -12.47 -15.70 -0.64
CA GLU A 336 -12.05 -16.78 -1.53
C GLU A 336 -12.19 -16.36 -2.99
N LEU A 337 -13.26 -15.64 -3.34
CA LEU A 337 -13.41 -15.05 -4.66
C LEU A 337 -12.29 -14.05 -4.94
N GLY A 338 -12.04 -13.09 -4.04
CA GLY A 338 -10.98 -12.08 -4.20
C GLY A 338 -9.61 -12.71 -4.40
N HIS A 339 -9.25 -13.71 -3.58
CA HIS A 339 -8.02 -14.48 -3.75
C HIS A 339 -7.92 -15.12 -5.15
N SER A 340 -8.99 -15.76 -5.60
CA SER A 340 -9.04 -16.44 -6.90
C SER A 340 -8.91 -15.45 -8.07
N LEU A 341 -9.62 -14.32 -8.01
CA LEU A 341 -9.58 -13.30 -9.06
C LEU A 341 -8.24 -12.55 -9.12
N ILE A 342 -7.61 -12.28 -7.97
CA ILE A 342 -6.26 -11.68 -7.91
C ILE A 342 -5.23 -12.65 -8.51
N VAL A 343 -5.32 -13.95 -8.19
CA VAL A 343 -4.46 -14.97 -8.81
C VAL A 343 -4.63 -14.98 -10.33
N GLU A 344 -5.86 -14.88 -10.83
CA GLU A 344 -6.11 -14.81 -12.27
C GLU A 344 -5.54 -13.54 -12.92
N GLN A 345 -5.58 -12.40 -12.22
CA GLN A 345 -4.87 -11.18 -12.65
C GLN A 345 -3.36 -11.41 -12.70
N CYS A 346 -2.76 -11.99 -11.65
CA CYS A 346 -1.32 -12.23 -11.61
C CYS A 346 -0.87 -13.22 -12.69
N LYS A 347 -1.62 -14.30 -12.95
CA LYS A 347 -1.29 -15.24 -14.03
C LYS A 347 -1.27 -14.55 -15.40
N LYS A 348 -2.21 -13.64 -15.65
CA LYS A 348 -2.29 -12.88 -16.91
C LYS A 348 -1.21 -11.81 -17.02
N GLY A 349 -0.78 -11.23 -15.89
CA GLY A 349 0.26 -10.19 -15.81
C GLY A 349 1.62 -10.70 -15.35
N GLN A 350 1.94 -11.98 -15.60
CA GLN A 350 3.27 -12.56 -15.35
C GLN A 350 3.79 -12.45 -13.90
N GLY A 351 2.88 -12.50 -12.92
CA GLY A 351 3.19 -12.43 -11.49
C GLY A 351 2.76 -11.13 -10.82
N TYR A 352 2.19 -10.18 -11.56
CA TYR A 352 1.63 -8.94 -11.02
C TYR A 352 0.25 -8.66 -11.65
N PRO A 353 -0.73 -8.06 -10.94
CA PRO A 353 -2.05 -7.85 -11.50
C PRO A 353 -2.05 -6.96 -12.75
N VAL A 354 -2.64 -7.45 -13.85
CA VAL A 354 -2.74 -6.69 -15.12
C VAL A 354 -3.46 -5.37 -14.90
N ALA A 355 -4.62 -5.38 -14.24
CA ALA A 355 -5.41 -4.17 -14.03
C ALA A 355 -4.62 -3.07 -13.31
N ILE A 356 -3.79 -3.42 -12.33
CA ILE A 356 -2.96 -2.44 -11.62
C ILE A 356 -1.89 -1.87 -12.55
N SER A 357 -1.22 -2.73 -13.32
CA SER A 357 -0.22 -2.28 -14.31
C SER A 357 -0.81 -1.30 -15.31
N GLU A 358 -1.98 -1.64 -15.85
CA GLU A 358 -2.68 -0.80 -16.83
C GLU A 358 -3.12 0.54 -16.23
N SER A 359 -3.67 0.51 -15.01
CA SER A 359 -4.05 1.74 -14.29
C SER A 359 -2.86 2.64 -14.01
N HIS A 360 -1.70 2.06 -13.67
CA HIS A 360 -0.45 2.80 -13.50
C HIS A 360 -0.06 3.52 -14.80
N GLU A 361 -0.05 2.82 -15.93
CA GLU A 361 0.28 3.42 -17.23
C GLU A 361 -0.69 4.56 -17.60
N GLN A 362 -1.97 4.45 -17.25
CA GLN A 362 -2.91 5.56 -17.43
C GLN A 362 -2.67 6.72 -16.47
N ALA A 363 -2.19 6.46 -15.25
CA ALA A 363 -2.04 7.47 -14.21
C ALA A 363 -0.70 8.23 -14.26
N VAL A 364 0.37 7.62 -14.79
CA VAL A 364 1.74 8.12 -14.72
C VAL A 364 1.91 9.50 -15.35
N ILE A 365 2.47 10.42 -14.56
CA ILE A 365 3.01 11.71 -15.02
C ILE A 365 4.53 11.59 -15.06
N ASN A 366 5.08 11.48 -16.27
CA ASN A 366 6.51 11.35 -16.52
C ASN A 366 7.22 12.72 -16.51
N GLY A 367 8.55 12.71 -16.71
CA GLY A 367 9.36 13.94 -16.71
C GLY A 367 9.00 14.93 -17.82
N SER A 368 8.65 14.44 -19.01
CA SER A 368 8.19 15.30 -20.11
C SER A 368 6.82 15.93 -19.83
N ASP A 369 5.89 15.18 -19.24
CA ASP A 369 4.56 15.69 -18.89
C ASP A 369 4.68 16.85 -17.89
N ARG A 370 5.59 16.73 -16.91
CA ARG A 370 5.89 17.81 -15.96
C ARG A 370 6.39 19.06 -16.67
N GLN A 371 7.32 18.92 -17.61
CA GLN A 371 7.83 20.07 -18.36
C GLN A 371 6.74 20.72 -19.22
N ILE A 372 5.89 19.92 -19.87
CA ILE A 372 4.76 20.40 -20.67
C ILE A 372 3.76 21.14 -19.78
N PHE A 373 3.39 20.57 -18.63
CA PHE A 373 2.52 21.20 -17.64
C PHE A 373 3.06 22.56 -17.19
N HIS A 374 4.36 22.65 -16.85
CA HIS A 374 4.99 23.91 -16.50
C HIS A 374 4.86 24.97 -17.59
N ASN A 375 5.12 24.59 -18.85
CA ASN A 375 4.98 25.50 -19.98
C ASN A 375 3.53 25.95 -20.17
N MET A 376 2.56 25.03 -20.05
CA MET A 376 1.13 25.33 -20.17
C MET A 376 0.66 26.34 -19.12
N VAL A 377 1.10 26.19 -17.87
CA VAL A 377 0.79 27.14 -16.79
C VAL A 377 1.37 28.52 -17.09
N GLN A 378 2.64 28.59 -17.51
CA GLN A 378 3.30 29.85 -17.86
C GLN A 378 2.61 30.55 -19.04
N GLU A 379 2.29 29.82 -20.11
CA GLU A 379 1.60 30.36 -21.28
C GLU A 379 0.17 30.81 -20.94
N ALA A 380 -0.54 30.10 -20.06
CA ALA A 380 -1.86 30.51 -19.58
C ALA A 380 -1.81 31.83 -18.82
N LEU A 381 -0.83 32.01 -17.93
CA LEU A 381 -0.64 33.25 -17.18
C LEU A 381 -0.19 34.41 -18.07
N GLN A 382 0.73 34.15 -19.00
CA GLN A 382 1.18 35.14 -19.96
C GLN A 382 0.04 35.66 -20.85
N ARG A 383 -0.87 34.77 -21.29
CA ARG A 383 -2.09 35.14 -22.02
C ARG A 383 -2.99 36.09 -21.23
N GLN A 384 -2.94 36.05 -19.90
CA GLN A 384 -3.68 36.96 -19.01
C GLN A 384 -2.86 38.17 -18.57
N GLY A 385 -1.63 38.35 -19.09
CA GLY A 385 -0.75 39.45 -18.73
C GLY A 385 -0.13 39.36 -17.33
N ILE A 386 -0.14 38.17 -16.73
CA ILE A 386 0.47 37.91 -15.41
C ILE A 386 1.94 37.53 -15.61
N SER A 387 2.86 38.33 -15.07
CA SER A 387 4.30 38.10 -15.19
C SER A 387 4.76 36.81 -14.47
N SER A 388 5.40 35.89 -15.20
CA SER A 388 6.02 34.70 -14.62
C SER A 388 7.46 34.98 -14.16
N TYR A 389 7.77 34.78 -12.87
CA TYR A 389 9.14 34.80 -12.36
C TYR A 389 9.67 33.36 -12.25
N THR A 390 10.70 33.01 -13.02
CA THR A 390 11.42 31.73 -12.86
C THR A 390 12.62 31.91 -11.93
N SER A 391 12.98 30.89 -11.15
CA SER A 391 14.16 30.93 -10.27
C SER A 391 15.47 31.05 -11.08
N GLU A 392 16.37 31.94 -10.65
CA GLU A 392 17.71 32.11 -11.25
C GLU A 392 18.56 30.81 -11.26
N LYS A 393 18.22 29.84 -10.41
CA LYS A 393 18.87 28.52 -10.36
C LYS A 393 18.44 27.59 -11.50
N GLU A 394 17.20 27.65 -11.97
CA GLU A 394 16.77 26.92 -13.17
C GLU A 394 17.34 27.56 -14.43
N ARG A 395 17.39 28.89 -14.44
CA ARG A 395 17.98 29.69 -15.52
C ARG A 395 19.47 29.37 -15.75
N SER A 396 20.21 29.03 -14.70
CA SER A 396 21.61 28.58 -14.80
C SER A 396 21.78 27.10 -15.12
N LYS A 397 20.74 26.27 -15.01
CA LYS A 397 20.75 24.88 -15.49
C LYS A 397 20.40 24.76 -16.97
N SER A 398 19.51 25.61 -17.47
CA SER A 398 19.15 25.68 -18.90
C SER A 398 20.18 26.43 -19.75
N ARG A 399 21.11 27.15 -19.11
CA ARG A 399 22.28 27.75 -19.76
C ARG A 399 23.54 27.11 -19.19
N PRO A 400 24.18 26.15 -19.88
CA PRO A 400 25.51 25.69 -19.52
C PRO A 400 26.43 26.91 -19.39
N TRP A 401 27.26 26.94 -18.34
CA TRP A 401 28.28 27.96 -18.16
C TRP A 401 29.16 27.97 -19.42
N LEU A 402 29.17 29.11 -20.13
CA LEU A 402 30.05 29.37 -21.28
C LEU A 402 31.52 29.41 -20.85
#